data_AF-A0A956B3E8-F1
#
_entry.id   AF-A0A956B3E8-F1
#
_cell.length_a   1.000
_cell.length_b   1.000
_cell.length_c   1.000
_cell.angle_alpha   90.00
_cell.angle_beta   90.00
_cell.angle_gamma   90.00
#
_symmetry.space_group_name_H-M   'P 1'
#
loop_
_entity.id
_entity.type
_entity.pdbx_description
1 polymer ?
#
loop_
_entity_poly.entity_id
_entity_poly.type
_entity_poly.pdbx_seq_one_letter_code
_entity_poly.pdbx_strand_id
1 'polypeptide(L)'
;EMERYDDMVAHDLKVLALDEEADAALDKEFVQDALQMIEGQAEQVLAHLPEPFRARLADVPVILEARPTPDMVRQGFDARALGLFEGPTDAERNSTEPPPAPTRIVLFWTNLLDVADDDDSLAEEVETTVLHEIAHYFGLDEEQVAALGLE
;
A
#
# COMPACT_ATOMS: atom_id res chain seq x y z
N GLU A 1 -24.48 16.75 4.12
CA GLU A 1 -23.32 16.27 3.33
C GLU A 1 -22.05 16.24 4.17
N MET A 2 -21.73 17.32 4.90
CA MET A 2 -20.58 17.35 5.82
C MET A 2 -20.72 16.42 7.04
N GLU A 3 -21.90 16.38 7.69
CA GLU A 3 -22.16 15.45 8.81
C GLU A 3 -21.92 13.97 8.44
N ARG A 4 -22.25 13.55 7.21
CA ARG A 4 -22.01 12.17 6.75
C ARG A 4 -20.52 11.87 6.53
N TYR A 5 -19.73 12.86 6.11
CA TYR A 5 -18.30 12.72 5.95
C TYR A 5 -17.60 12.63 7.31
N ASP A 6 -17.99 13.50 8.24
CA ASP A 6 -17.46 13.49 9.61
C ASP A 6 -17.81 12.18 10.34
N ASP A 7 -19.03 11.66 10.15
CA ASP A 7 -19.46 10.36 10.68
C ASP A 7 -18.64 9.19 10.11
N MET A 8 -18.32 9.22 8.81
CA MET A 8 -17.49 8.21 8.15
C MET A 8 -16.06 8.24 8.68
N VAL A 9 -15.41 9.42 8.70
CA VAL A 9 -14.06 9.57 9.25
C VAL A 9 -13.99 9.14 10.72
N ALA A 10 -15.01 9.46 11.52
CA ALA A 10 -15.08 9.02 12.91
C ALA A 10 -15.25 7.49 13.03
N HIS A 11 -15.96 6.86 12.10
CA HIS A 11 -16.06 5.40 12.00
C HIS A 11 -14.69 4.80 11.71
N ASP A 12 -14.00 5.27 10.67
CA ASP A 12 -12.75 4.69 10.21
C ASP A 12 -11.63 4.86 11.24
N LEU A 13 -11.60 6.00 11.95
CA LEU A 13 -10.70 6.20 13.09
C LEU A 13 -10.96 5.21 14.23
N LYS A 14 -12.23 4.85 14.46
CA LYS A 14 -12.57 3.87 15.49
C LYS A 14 -12.18 2.45 15.07
N VAL A 15 -12.37 2.12 13.80
CA VAL A 15 -11.90 0.86 13.21
C VAL A 15 -10.39 0.75 13.38
N LEU A 16 -9.64 1.75 12.90
CA LEU A 16 -8.19 1.79 13.01
C LEU A 16 -7.71 1.57 14.44
N ALA A 17 -8.33 2.24 15.42
CA ALA A 17 -7.94 2.09 16.83
C ALA A 17 -8.19 0.67 17.40
N LEU A 18 -9.24 -0.02 16.94
CA LEU A 18 -9.52 -1.40 17.35
C LEU A 18 -8.54 -2.37 16.70
N ASP A 19 -8.22 -2.14 15.43
CA ASP A 19 -7.29 -2.96 14.67
C ASP A 19 -5.86 -2.79 15.21
N GLU A 20 -5.43 -1.56 15.55
CA GLU A 20 -4.15 -1.30 16.24
C GLU A 20 -4.05 -1.99 17.60
N GLU A 21 -5.16 -2.08 18.35
CA GLU A 21 -5.20 -2.81 19.63
C GLU A 21 -5.05 -4.32 19.42
N ALA A 22 -5.66 -4.87 18.37
CA ALA A 22 -5.50 -6.27 17.99
C ALA A 22 -4.07 -6.58 17.51
N ASP A 23 -3.50 -5.72 16.66
CA ASP A 23 -2.14 -5.82 16.13
C ASP A 23 -1.11 -5.83 17.27
N ALA A 24 -1.32 -5.02 18.31
CA ALA A 24 -0.45 -4.95 19.47
C ALA A 24 -0.37 -6.27 20.27
N ALA A 25 -1.31 -7.18 20.07
CA ALA A 25 -1.34 -8.50 20.70
C ALA A 25 -0.63 -9.59 19.87
N LEU A 26 -0.17 -9.28 18.65
CA LEU A 26 0.53 -10.23 17.79
C LEU A 26 1.88 -10.66 18.39
N ASP A 27 2.22 -11.93 18.17
CA ASP A 27 3.51 -12.47 18.59
C ASP A 27 4.64 -11.90 17.73
N LYS A 28 5.79 -11.64 18.35
CA LYS A 28 6.93 -11.00 17.67
C LYS A 28 7.58 -11.89 16.63
N GLU A 29 7.63 -13.20 16.89
CA GLU A 29 8.18 -14.17 15.93
C GLU A 29 7.29 -14.23 14.69
N PHE A 30 5.97 -14.33 14.89
CA PHE A 30 4.99 -14.23 13.81
C PHE A 30 5.11 -12.95 12.99
N VAL A 31 5.23 -11.78 13.64
CA VAL A 31 5.40 -10.49 12.93
C VAL A 31 6.69 -10.48 12.10
N GLN A 32 7.79 -11.03 12.62
CA GLN A 32 9.05 -11.09 11.88
C GLN A 32 8.94 -11.98 10.64
N ASP A 33 8.32 -13.15 10.78
CA ASP A 33 8.12 -14.08 9.66
C ASP A 33 7.21 -13.48 8.59
N ALA A 34 6.11 -12.84 8.99
CA ALA A 34 5.20 -12.14 8.07
C ALA A 34 5.91 -11.01 7.31
N LEU A 35 6.67 -10.17 8.00
CA LEU A 35 7.42 -9.08 7.36
C LEU A 35 8.44 -9.62 6.36
N GLN A 36 9.17 -10.68 6.71
CA GLN A 36 10.16 -11.29 5.83
C GLN A 36 9.52 -11.91 4.59
N MET A 37 8.35 -12.53 4.75
CA MET A 37 7.57 -13.09 3.65
C MET A 37 7.11 -11.98 2.69
N ILE A 38 6.48 -10.92 3.23
CA ILE A 38 5.98 -9.79 2.44
C ILE A 38 7.11 -9.08 1.70
N GLU A 39 8.24 -8.83 2.39
CA GLU A 39 9.45 -8.24 1.78
C GLU A 39 9.95 -9.13 0.63
N GLY A 40 10.13 -10.42 0.88
CA GLY A 40 10.61 -11.37 -0.14
C GLY A 40 9.67 -11.50 -1.34
N GLN A 41 8.36 -11.40 -1.13
CA GLN A 41 7.38 -11.42 -2.22
C GLN A 41 7.41 -10.11 -3.01
N ALA A 42 7.43 -8.94 -2.35
CA ALA A 42 7.53 -7.65 -3.03
C ALA A 42 8.81 -7.55 -3.88
N GLU A 43 9.95 -8.04 -3.37
CA GLU A 43 11.21 -8.11 -4.13
C GLU A 43 11.07 -9.01 -5.37
N GLN A 44 10.42 -10.16 -5.24
CA GLN A 44 10.18 -11.06 -6.38
C GLN A 44 9.32 -10.38 -7.45
N VAL A 45 8.24 -9.72 -7.07
CA VAL A 45 7.36 -9.00 -8.01
C VAL A 45 8.17 -7.97 -8.80
N LEU A 46 8.96 -7.13 -8.12
CA LEU A 46 9.84 -6.14 -8.75
C LEU A 46 10.88 -6.78 -9.68
N ALA A 47 11.43 -7.93 -9.29
CA ALA A 47 12.40 -8.67 -10.09
C ALA A 47 11.80 -9.31 -11.35
N HIS A 48 10.50 -9.62 -11.36
CA HIS A 48 9.78 -10.18 -12.51
C HIS A 48 9.31 -9.11 -13.51
N LEU A 49 9.25 -7.83 -13.10
CA LEU A 49 8.91 -6.74 -14.01
C LEU A 49 9.87 -6.65 -15.19
N PRO A 50 9.39 -6.31 -16.41
CA PRO A 50 10.26 -6.05 -17.54
C PRO A 50 11.27 -4.93 -17.25
N GLU A 51 12.48 -5.07 -17.80
CA GLU A 51 13.62 -4.16 -17.53
C GLU A 51 13.29 -2.66 -17.66
N PRO A 52 12.51 -2.19 -18.66
CA PRO A 52 12.18 -0.77 -18.78
C PRO A 52 11.38 -0.21 -17.59
N PHE A 53 10.53 -1.04 -16.96
CA PHE A 53 9.76 -0.63 -15.78
C PHE A 53 10.64 -0.67 -14.54
N ARG A 54 11.43 -1.73 -14.37
CA ARG A 54 12.34 -1.89 -13.23
C ARG A 54 13.36 -0.75 -13.14
N ALA A 55 13.90 -0.30 -14.28
CA ALA A 55 14.84 0.82 -14.33
C ALA A 55 14.22 2.14 -13.83
N ARG A 56 12.93 2.36 -14.10
CA ARG A 56 12.19 3.56 -13.66
C ARG A 56 11.84 3.53 -12.18
N LEU A 57 11.69 2.34 -11.60
CA LEU A 57 11.39 2.11 -10.18
C LEU A 57 12.64 2.04 -9.29
N ALA A 58 13.86 2.11 -9.84
CA ALA A 58 15.09 1.88 -9.09
C ALA A 58 15.29 2.81 -7.87
N ASP A 59 14.73 4.01 -7.91
CA ASP A 59 14.77 5.00 -6.81
C ASP A 59 13.45 5.11 -6.03
N VAL A 60 12.52 4.16 -6.22
CA VAL A 60 11.22 4.12 -5.54
C VAL A 60 11.27 3.01 -4.49
N PRO A 61 11.45 3.34 -3.19
CA PRO A 61 11.44 2.34 -2.13
C PRO A 61 10.03 1.78 -1.92
N VAL A 62 9.97 0.48 -1.62
CA VAL A 62 8.80 -0.17 -1.01
C VAL A 62 9.00 -0.17 0.49
N ILE A 63 8.03 0.33 1.23
CA ILE A 63 8.08 0.50 2.69
C ILE A 63 6.93 -0.31 3.30
N LEU A 64 7.23 -1.06 4.35
CA LEU A 64 6.21 -1.77 5.12
C LEU A 64 5.84 -0.92 6.34
N GLU A 65 4.59 -0.50 6.41
CA GLU A 65 3.99 0.14 7.58
C GLU A 65 2.87 -0.77 8.12
N ALA A 66 2.56 -0.73 9.41
CA ALA A 66 1.52 -1.61 9.95
C ALA A 66 0.14 -1.24 9.38
N ARG A 67 -0.29 -0.01 9.68
CA ARG A 67 -1.58 0.55 9.30
C ARG A 67 -1.42 1.97 8.75
N PRO A 68 -2.41 2.51 8.02
CA PRO A 68 -2.46 3.92 7.67
C PRO A 68 -2.45 4.81 8.91
N THR A 69 -1.83 5.99 8.81
CA THR A 69 -1.78 6.90 9.97
C THR A 69 -3.15 7.51 10.27
N PRO A 70 -3.45 7.86 11.54
CA PRO A 70 -4.70 8.54 11.88
C PRO A 70 -4.91 9.87 11.14
N ASP A 71 -3.83 10.58 10.77
CA ASP A 71 -3.92 11.82 10.00
C ASP A 71 -4.34 11.57 8.54
N MET A 72 -3.94 10.44 7.94
CA MET A 72 -4.43 10.03 6.62
C MET A 72 -5.92 9.73 6.68
N VAL A 73 -6.37 8.96 7.67
CA VAL A 73 -7.79 8.62 7.84
C VAL A 73 -8.64 9.86 8.10
N ARG A 74 -8.14 10.83 8.88
CA ARG A 74 -8.81 12.15 9.05
C ARG A 74 -9.02 12.91 7.74
N GLN A 75 -8.13 12.70 6.77
CA GLN A 75 -8.20 13.29 5.44
C GLN A 75 -9.07 12.47 4.47
N GLY A 76 -9.74 11.42 4.96
CA GLY A 76 -10.63 10.57 4.18
C GLY A 76 -9.92 9.37 3.52
N PHE A 77 -8.69 9.06 3.91
CA PHE A 77 -8.02 7.84 3.47
C PHE A 77 -8.66 6.62 4.12
N ASP A 78 -8.80 5.53 3.36
CA ASP A 78 -9.35 4.28 3.87
C ASP A 78 -8.37 3.64 4.87
N ALA A 79 -8.85 3.40 6.10
CA ALA A 79 -8.06 2.72 7.14
C ALA A 79 -7.66 1.28 6.75
N ARG A 80 -8.38 0.66 5.81
CA ARG A 80 -8.18 -0.73 5.36
C ARG A 80 -7.46 -0.86 4.02
N ALA A 81 -6.99 0.24 3.43
CA ALA A 81 -6.23 0.17 2.18
C ALA A 81 -5.02 -0.77 2.34
N LEU A 82 -4.76 -1.64 1.36
CA LEU A 82 -3.64 -2.58 1.41
C LEU A 82 -2.30 -1.92 1.06
N GLY A 83 -2.35 -0.91 0.20
CA GLY A 83 -1.19 -0.16 -0.28
C GLY A 83 -1.44 1.34 -0.39
N LEU A 84 -0.37 2.06 -0.65
CA LEU A 84 -0.38 3.46 -1.03
C LEU A 84 0.84 3.83 -1.87
N PHE A 85 0.61 4.37 -3.05
CA PHE A 85 1.56 5.14 -3.80
C PHE A 85 1.57 6.61 -3.33
N GLU A 86 2.72 7.08 -2.84
CA GLU A 86 2.91 8.48 -2.43
C GLU A 86 3.95 9.16 -3.33
N GLY A 87 3.63 10.37 -3.78
CA GLY A 87 4.54 11.23 -4.52
C GLY A 87 4.15 11.42 -5.99
N PRO A 88 5.03 12.05 -6.79
CA PRO A 88 4.78 12.30 -8.21
C PRO A 88 4.83 11.00 -9.02
N THR A 89 3.96 10.89 -10.02
CA THR A 89 4.03 9.85 -11.06
C THR A 89 5.36 9.93 -11.81
N ASP A 90 5.73 8.87 -12.53
CA ASP A 90 6.95 8.88 -13.33
C ASP A 90 6.99 10.02 -14.35
N ALA A 91 5.83 10.37 -14.94
CA ALA A 91 5.73 11.48 -15.87
C ALA A 91 6.04 12.83 -15.18
N GLU A 92 5.54 13.03 -13.95
CA GLU A 92 5.73 14.25 -13.17
C GLU A 92 7.14 14.38 -12.58
N ARG A 93 7.84 13.27 -12.32
CA ARG A 93 9.24 13.27 -11.85
C ARG A 93 10.20 13.92 -12.84
N ASN A 94 9.85 13.95 -14.13
CA ASN A 94 10.62 14.62 -15.16
C ASN A 94 10.29 16.12 -15.29
N SER A 95 9.43 16.65 -14.41
CA SER A 95 9.13 18.08 -14.36
C SER A 95 10.29 18.89 -13.77
N THR A 96 10.29 20.20 -14.03
CA THR A 96 11.31 21.13 -13.50
C THR A 96 11.06 21.54 -12.05
N GLU A 97 9.93 21.13 -11.47
CA GLU A 97 9.55 21.50 -10.11
C GLU A 97 10.00 20.42 -9.11
N PRO A 98 10.53 20.82 -7.94
CA PRO A 98 10.87 19.86 -6.90
C PRO A 98 9.60 19.12 -6.43
N PRO A 99 9.67 17.79 -6.25
CA PRO A 99 8.48 17.02 -5.89
C PRO A 99 8.01 17.37 -4.47
N PRO A 100 6.69 17.36 -4.23
CA PRO A 100 6.11 17.75 -2.94
C PRO A 100 6.42 16.74 -1.82
N ALA A 101 6.68 15.48 -2.18
CA ALA A 101 7.00 14.38 -1.28
C ALA A 101 7.97 13.40 -1.99
N PRO A 102 8.78 12.63 -1.25
CA PRO A 102 9.56 11.54 -1.85
C PRO A 102 8.61 10.50 -2.46
N THR A 103 8.95 10.01 -3.65
CA THR A 103 8.21 8.92 -4.30
C THR A 103 8.44 7.62 -3.51
N ARG A 104 7.37 6.96 -3.04
CA ARG A 104 7.43 5.68 -2.33
C ARG A 104 6.17 4.85 -2.55
N ILE A 105 6.32 3.54 -2.44
CA ILE A 105 5.21 2.59 -2.34
C ILE A 105 5.16 2.13 -0.88
N VAL A 106 4.00 2.23 -0.24
CA VAL A 106 3.76 1.75 1.12
C VAL A 106 2.85 0.54 1.04
N LEU A 107 3.20 -0.54 1.73
CA LEU A 107 2.33 -1.69 1.96
C LEU A 107 1.94 -1.71 3.44
N PHE A 108 0.65 -1.82 3.71
CA PHE A 108 0.10 -1.90 5.05
C PHE A 108 0.04 -3.37 5.48
N TRP A 109 1.12 -3.84 6.12
CA TRP A 109 1.33 -5.28 6.32
C TRP A 109 0.30 -5.93 7.24
N THR A 110 -0.28 -5.23 8.22
CA THR A 110 -1.37 -5.82 9.01
C THR A 110 -2.71 -5.81 8.27
N ASN A 111 -2.95 -4.83 7.38
CA ASN A 111 -4.11 -4.87 6.48
C ASN A 111 -4.02 -6.06 5.50
N LEU A 112 -2.83 -6.35 4.95
CA LEU A 112 -2.58 -7.52 4.11
C LEU A 112 -2.83 -8.84 4.84
N LEU A 113 -2.41 -8.94 6.11
CA LEU A 113 -2.68 -10.12 6.94
C LEU A 113 -4.16 -10.30 7.30
N ASP A 114 -4.93 -9.20 7.39
CA ASP A 114 -6.36 -9.28 7.71
C ASP A 114 -7.20 -9.83 6.56
N VAL A 115 -6.73 -9.68 5.32
CA VAL A 115 -7.44 -10.15 4.11
C VAL A 115 -6.95 -11.51 3.63
N ALA A 116 -5.71 -11.88 3.96
CA ALA A 116 -5.13 -13.16 3.61
C ALA A 116 -5.49 -14.27 4.62
N ASP A 117 -5.93 -15.42 4.10
CA ASP A 117 -6.27 -16.60 4.92
C ASP A 117 -5.05 -17.47 5.25
N ASP A 118 -4.03 -17.45 4.37
CA ASP A 118 -2.80 -18.24 4.44
C ASP A 118 -1.63 -17.59 3.67
N ASP A 119 -0.44 -18.17 3.77
CA ASP A 119 0.78 -17.65 3.14
C ASP A 119 0.67 -17.55 1.60
N ASP A 120 -0.06 -18.46 0.95
CA ASP A 120 -0.21 -18.43 -0.52
C ASP A 120 -1.11 -17.24 -0.91
N SER A 121 -2.24 -17.06 -0.22
CA SER A 121 -3.11 -15.89 -0.41
C SER A 121 -2.40 -14.58 -0.08
N LEU A 122 -1.58 -14.54 0.97
CA LEU A 122 -0.78 -13.36 1.31
C LEU A 122 0.18 -13.00 0.18
N ALA A 123 0.77 -13.99 -0.49
CA ALA A 123 1.69 -13.75 -1.59
C ALA A 123 0.99 -13.16 -2.80
N GLU A 124 -0.22 -13.64 -3.10
CA GLU A 124 -1.10 -13.11 -4.14
C GLU A 124 -1.55 -11.67 -3.83
N GLU A 125 -1.97 -11.40 -2.59
CA GLU A 125 -2.38 -10.06 -2.16
C GLU A 125 -1.23 -9.04 -2.22
N VAL A 126 -0.03 -9.45 -1.79
CA VAL A 126 1.18 -8.61 -1.93
C VAL A 126 1.50 -8.34 -3.40
N GLU A 127 1.42 -9.35 -4.26
CA GLU A 127 1.67 -9.18 -5.70
C GLU A 127 0.67 -8.22 -6.34
N THR A 128 -0.62 -8.43 -6.11
CA THR A 128 -1.69 -7.57 -6.60
C THR A 128 -1.51 -6.14 -6.12
N THR A 129 -1.30 -5.95 -4.81
CA THR A 129 -1.13 -4.61 -4.20
C THR A 129 0.10 -3.90 -4.76
N VAL A 130 1.25 -4.56 -4.85
CA VAL A 130 2.47 -3.94 -5.39
C VAL A 130 2.29 -3.54 -6.85
N LEU A 131 1.68 -4.41 -7.67
CA LEU A 131 1.42 -4.11 -9.07
C LEU A 131 0.41 -2.97 -9.25
N HIS A 132 -0.60 -2.91 -8.39
CA HIS A 132 -1.57 -1.82 -8.33
C HIS A 132 -0.87 -0.48 -8.08
N GLU A 133 -0.05 -0.38 -7.03
CA GLU A 133 0.65 0.86 -6.70
C GLU A 133 1.68 1.26 -7.77
N ILE A 134 2.32 0.28 -8.40
CA ILE A 134 3.22 0.53 -9.54
C ILE A 134 2.45 1.06 -10.75
N ALA A 135 1.23 0.58 -10.99
CA ALA A 135 0.39 1.09 -12.05
C ALA A 135 0.03 2.57 -11.81
N HIS A 136 -0.32 2.94 -10.58
CA HIS A 136 -0.50 4.35 -10.19
C HIS A 136 0.77 5.18 -10.35
N TYR A 137 1.95 4.64 -10.00
CA TYR A 137 3.22 5.31 -10.28
C TYR A 137 3.40 5.64 -11.76
N PHE A 138 2.94 4.76 -12.66
CA PHE A 138 2.96 5.00 -14.11
C PHE A 138 1.80 5.85 -14.64
N GLY A 139 0.94 6.35 -13.74
CA GLY A 139 -0.16 7.26 -14.06
C GLY A 139 -1.42 6.56 -14.55
N LEU A 140 -1.58 5.27 -14.24
CA LEU A 140 -2.84 4.56 -14.51
C LEU A 140 -3.88 4.95 -13.45
N ASP A 141 -5.12 5.14 -13.90
CA ASP A 141 -6.28 5.33 -13.02
C ASP A 141 -6.89 3.98 -12.57
N GLU A 142 -7.80 4.05 -11.60
CA GLU A 142 -8.50 2.88 -11.04
C GLU A 142 -9.16 1.99 -12.11
N GLU A 143 -9.78 2.60 -13.13
CA GLU A 143 -10.44 1.84 -14.20
C GLU A 143 -9.42 1.06 -15.04
N GLN A 144 -8.26 1.66 -15.30
CA GLN A 144 -7.16 1.02 -16.03
C GLN A 144 -6.50 -0.09 -15.21
N VAL A 145 -6.33 0.12 -13.91
CA VAL A 145 -5.77 -0.89 -12.98
C VAL A 145 -6.71 -2.09 -12.88
N ALA A 146 -8.01 -1.85 -12.69
CA ALA A 146 -9.02 -2.90 -12.67
C ALA A 146 -9.06 -3.71 -13.99
N ALA A 147 -8.85 -3.04 -15.14
CA ALA A 147 -8.77 -3.73 -16.43
C ALA A 147 -7.58 -4.70 -16.57
N LEU A 148 -6.54 -4.54 -15.74
CA LEU A 148 -5.41 -5.45 -15.63
C LEU A 148 -5.66 -6.61 -14.65
N GLY A 149 -6.80 -6.61 -13.95
CA GLY A 149 -7.15 -7.59 -12.93
C GLY A 149 -6.41 -7.40 -11.60
N LEU A 150 -6.09 -6.15 -11.26
CA LEU A 150 -5.35 -5.77 -10.05
C LEU A 150 -6.26 -5.10 -9.00
N GLU A 151 -7.46 -5.67 -8.79
CA GLU A 151 -8.43 -5.22 -7.77
C GLU A 151 -8.29 -5.98 -6.45
#